data_AF-A0A7K2Q1D1-F1
#
_entry.id   AF-A0A7K2Q1D1-F1
#
_cell.length_a   1.000
_cell.length_b   1.000
_cell.length_c   1.000
_cell.angle_alpha   90.00
_cell.angle_beta   90.00
_cell.angle_gamma   90.00
#
_symmetry.space_group_name_H-M   'P 1'
#
loop_
_entity.id
_entity.type
_entity.pdbx_description
1 polymer ?
#
loop_
_entity_poly.entity_id
_entity_poly.type
_entity_poly.pdbx_seq_one_letter_code
_entity_poly.pdbx_strand_id
1 'polypeptide(L)'
;AGADAAAKQGAPQQQQQQQQQQQAKGGPARSDFVAIGNVKPNVRKPAARGGASTGSFAVQCGRNENGHFNPDNVIVAPGVSNGAHHMHDYVGNKTTDAFSTNNSLAQSGTTCTNGDQSTYYWPVLRLRDGRAEKDAKAPGGGQDANVGTILKPKQVTIEFKGSPVSKVAAMPRFLRIITGDAKALTNGNANANASWSCTGFENRQLKDKYPVCPKGSDVVRTFNFQSCWDGKNIDSANHRTHVAFADNNGNCKNGFKAIPQLVQRIVYSVPPGSRFAVDSFPEQLHKPVTDHGDFINVMSNGLMAGAVRCINDGRACR
;
A
#
# COMPACT_ATOMS: atom_id res chain seq x y z
N ALA A 1 -58.26 37.04 -22.78
CA ALA A 1 -56.82 37.23 -22.54
C ALA A 1 -56.48 36.45 -21.27
N GLY A 2 -55.72 35.36 -21.25
CA GLY A 2 -54.73 34.83 -22.19
C GLY A 2 -53.44 34.57 -21.40
N ALA A 3 -52.98 33.31 -21.39
CA ALA A 3 -51.63 32.83 -21.01
C ALA A 3 -51.20 32.98 -19.52
N ASP A 4 -50.48 32.07 -18.86
CA ASP A 4 -49.84 30.83 -19.28
C ASP A 4 -49.60 29.93 -18.05
N ALA A 5 -49.92 28.64 -18.19
CA ALA A 5 -49.46 27.56 -17.32
C ALA A 5 -48.43 26.75 -18.10
N ALA A 6 -47.15 26.84 -17.74
CA ALA A 6 -46.08 26.08 -18.37
C ALA A 6 -45.29 25.24 -17.33
N ALA A 7 -45.63 23.95 -17.37
CA ALA A 7 -44.91 22.75 -16.96
C ALA A 7 -43.49 22.89 -16.38
N LYS A 8 -43.36 22.50 -15.11
CA LYS A 8 -42.14 21.89 -14.54
C LYS A 8 -42.00 20.47 -15.12
N GLN A 9 -41.03 20.23 -16.00
CA GLN A 9 -40.53 18.88 -16.30
C GLN A 9 -39.22 18.99 -17.10
N GLY A 10 -38.10 18.62 -16.48
CA GLY A 10 -36.78 18.64 -17.15
C GLY A 10 -35.54 18.37 -16.26
N ALA A 11 -35.71 18.10 -14.96
CA ALA A 11 -34.60 18.02 -14.01
C ALA A 11 -33.99 16.62 -13.70
N PRO A 12 -34.56 15.44 -14.02
CA PRO A 12 -33.92 14.18 -13.61
C PRO A 12 -32.75 13.74 -14.52
N GLN A 13 -32.82 14.06 -15.82
CA GLN A 13 -31.86 13.54 -16.81
C GLN A 13 -30.52 14.31 -16.83
N GLN A 14 -30.53 15.63 -16.55
CA GLN A 14 -29.28 16.42 -16.52
C GLN A 14 -28.43 16.12 -15.28
N GLN A 15 -29.04 15.83 -14.13
CA GLN A 15 -28.29 15.39 -12.94
C GLN A 15 -27.74 13.97 -13.09
N GLN A 16 -28.47 13.06 -13.73
CA GLN A 16 -27.95 11.73 -14.06
C GLN A 16 -26.83 11.78 -15.11
N GLN A 17 -26.91 12.68 -16.11
CA GLN A 17 -25.84 12.87 -17.09
C GLN A 17 -24.60 13.56 -16.50
N GLN A 18 -24.75 14.50 -15.56
CA GLN A 18 -23.61 15.09 -14.84
C GLN A 18 -22.96 14.10 -13.87
N GLN A 19 -23.73 13.24 -13.20
CA GLN A 19 -23.19 12.13 -12.39
C GLN A 19 -22.51 11.06 -13.26
N GLN A 20 -23.06 10.74 -14.44
CA GLN A 20 -22.41 9.83 -15.40
C GLN A 20 -21.17 10.45 -16.07
N GLN A 21 -21.14 11.77 -16.30
CA GLN A 21 -19.95 12.45 -16.85
C GLN A 21 -18.84 12.66 -15.81
N GLN A 22 -19.17 12.81 -14.52
CA GLN A 22 -18.19 12.78 -13.44
C GLN A 22 -17.66 11.36 -13.17
N GLN A 23 -18.50 10.34 -13.29
CA GLN A 23 -18.08 8.93 -13.25
C GLN A 23 -17.15 8.52 -14.41
N ALA A 24 -17.15 9.28 -15.52
CA ALA A 24 -16.35 8.97 -16.72
C ALA A 24 -14.98 9.66 -16.79
N LYS A 25 -14.64 10.64 -15.92
CA LYS A 25 -13.45 11.51 -16.11
C LYS A 25 -12.25 11.26 -15.19
N GLY A 26 -12.30 10.36 -14.20
CA GLY A 26 -11.22 10.21 -13.22
C GLY A 26 -10.60 8.81 -13.05
N GLY A 27 -11.14 7.79 -13.72
CA GLY A 27 -10.72 6.38 -13.52
C GLY A 27 -9.66 5.89 -14.49
N PRO A 28 -9.03 4.73 -14.22
CA PRO A 28 -8.03 4.20 -15.12
C PRO A 28 -8.62 3.87 -16.50
N ALA A 29 -7.92 4.31 -17.53
CA ALA A 29 -8.24 4.05 -18.93
C ALA A 29 -7.81 2.63 -19.30
N ARG A 30 -8.30 2.11 -20.44
CA ARG A 30 -7.82 0.80 -20.96
C ARG A 30 -6.30 0.76 -21.13
N SER A 31 -5.69 1.88 -21.48
CA SER A 31 -4.24 2.03 -21.64
C SER A 31 -3.46 1.93 -20.32
N ASP A 32 -4.13 1.99 -19.16
CA ASP A 32 -3.51 1.76 -17.86
C ASP A 32 -3.42 0.27 -17.50
N PHE A 33 -3.92 -0.61 -18.36
CA PHE A 33 -3.87 -2.06 -18.17
C PHE A 33 -2.97 -2.72 -19.22
N VAL A 34 -2.29 -3.79 -18.83
CA VAL A 34 -1.50 -4.61 -19.75
C VAL A 34 -1.59 -6.08 -19.36
N ALA A 35 -1.72 -6.96 -20.35
CA ALA A 35 -1.65 -8.40 -20.11
C ALA A 35 -0.25 -8.77 -19.58
N ILE A 36 -0.19 -9.38 -18.40
CA ILE A 36 1.09 -9.74 -17.77
C ILE A 36 1.90 -10.73 -18.64
N GLY A 37 1.21 -11.50 -19.49
CA GLY A 37 1.80 -12.39 -20.49
C GLY A 37 2.73 -11.66 -21.47
N ASN A 38 2.42 -10.40 -21.79
CA ASN A 38 3.17 -9.57 -22.74
C ASN A 38 4.38 -8.86 -22.11
N VAL A 39 4.53 -8.96 -20.78
CA VAL A 39 5.62 -8.34 -20.03
C VAL A 39 6.78 -9.33 -19.94
N LYS A 40 7.98 -8.91 -20.33
CA LYS A 40 9.19 -9.72 -20.14
C LYS A 40 9.57 -9.76 -18.65
N PRO A 41 10.13 -10.86 -18.13
CA PRO A 41 10.69 -10.90 -16.79
C PRO A 41 11.68 -9.76 -16.56
N ASN A 42 11.49 -9.02 -15.47
CA ASN A 42 12.25 -7.80 -15.17
C ASN A 42 12.67 -7.70 -13.69
N VAL A 43 12.36 -8.70 -12.88
CA VAL A 43 12.81 -8.77 -11.49
C VAL A 43 14.22 -9.33 -11.42
N ARG A 44 15.10 -8.62 -10.71
CA ARG A 44 16.45 -9.08 -10.39
C ARG A 44 16.56 -9.22 -8.87
N LYS A 45 17.07 -10.36 -8.41
CA LYS A 45 17.40 -10.57 -7.00
C LYS A 45 18.92 -10.52 -6.86
N PRO A 46 19.48 -9.68 -5.98
CA PRO A 46 20.91 -9.69 -5.71
C PRO A 46 21.30 -11.05 -5.11
N ALA A 47 22.45 -11.57 -5.56
CA ALA A 47 23.00 -12.81 -5.00
C ALA A 47 23.50 -12.56 -3.58
N ALA A 48 23.29 -13.52 -2.68
CA ALA A 48 23.85 -13.49 -1.35
C ALA A 48 25.38 -13.59 -1.43
N ARG A 49 26.08 -12.72 -0.68
CA ARG A 49 27.55 -12.67 -0.57
C ARG A 49 27.99 -13.18 0.80
N GLY A 50 29.30 -13.31 0.99
CA GLY A 50 29.87 -13.59 2.32
C GLY A 50 29.38 -12.56 3.35
N GLY A 51 28.86 -13.02 4.49
CA GLY A 51 28.31 -12.16 5.54
C GLY A 51 26.83 -11.80 5.42
N ALA A 52 26.13 -12.28 4.37
CA ALA A 52 24.70 -12.07 4.21
C ALA A 52 23.86 -12.57 5.40
N SER A 53 22.67 -11.99 5.54
CA SER A 53 21.58 -12.53 6.35
C SER A 53 20.52 -13.07 5.39
N THR A 54 20.48 -14.40 5.25
CA THR A 54 19.63 -15.09 4.27
C THR A 54 18.27 -15.49 4.83
N GLY A 55 18.04 -15.26 6.12
CA GLY A 55 16.81 -15.65 6.79
C GLY A 55 15.66 -14.67 6.55
N SER A 56 14.49 -15.05 7.04
CA SER A 56 13.29 -14.23 7.03
C SER A 56 12.45 -14.42 8.30
N PHE A 57 11.63 -13.42 8.60
CA PHE A 57 10.68 -13.44 9.70
C PHE A 57 9.30 -13.02 9.18
N ALA A 58 8.34 -13.94 9.17
CA ALA A 58 6.98 -13.66 8.73
C ALA A 58 6.11 -13.17 9.89
N VAL A 59 5.12 -12.33 9.59
CA VAL A 59 4.10 -11.91 10.57
C VAL A 59 2.72 -12.23 10.01
N GLN A 60 1.87 -12.85 10.83
CA GLN A 60 0.51 -13.24 10.44
C GLN A 60 -0.52 -12.33 11.10
N CYS A 61 -1.01 -11.33 10.35
CA CYS A 61 -1.97 -10.32 10.86
C CYS A 61 -3.36 -10.40 10.23
N GLY A 62 -3.63 -11.44 9.43
CA GLY A 62 -4.90 -11.58 8.71
C GLY A 62 -4.98 -10.71 7.45
N ARG A 63 -6.20 -10.43 7.01
CA ARG A 63 -6.54 -9.70 5.77
C ARG A 63 -7.61 -8.64 6.06
N ASN A 64 -7.46 -7.99 7.21
CA ASN A 64 -8.39 -7.01 7.75
C ASN A 64 -9.81 -7.58 8.01
N GLU A 65 -9.88 -8.73 8.69
CA GLU A 65 -11.16 -9.33 9.09
C GLU A 65 -11.98 -8.43 10.04
N ASN A 66 -11.33 -7.53 10.77
CA ASN A 66 -11.95 -6.56 11.67
C ASN A 66 -12.50 -5.32 10.95
N GLY A 67 -12.23 -5.14 9.66
CA GLY A 67 -12.80 -4.05 8.86
C GLY A 67 -12.28 -2.66 9.23
N HIS A 68 -11.02 -2.57 9.63
CA HIS A 68 -10.36 -1.30 9.92
C HIS A 68 -9.99 -0.59 8.62
N PHE A 69 -10.78 0.42 8.27
CA PHE A 69 -10.59 1.29 7.13
C PHE A 69 -10.76 2.73 7.59
N ASN A 70 -9.86 3.61 7.18
CA ASN A 70 -10.01 5.05 7.31
C ASN A 70 -9.18 5.75 6.21
N PRO A 71 -9.45 7.04 5.94
CA PRO A 71 -8.69 7.79 4.95
C PRO A 71 -7.63 8.71 5.57
N ASP A 72 -7.10 8.33 6.71
CA ASP A 72 -6.16 9.15 7.47
C ASP A 72 -4.72 8.85 7.06
N ASN A 73 -3.83 9.82 7.25
CA ASN A 73 -2.40 9.62 7.02
C ASN A 73 -1.61 10.03 8.26
N VAL A 74 -1.51 9.13 9.23
CA VAL A 74 -0.85 9.40 10.52
C VAL A 74 0.65 9.70 10.41
N ILE A 75 1.31 9.28 9.31
CA ILE A 75 2.74 9.58 9.10
C ILE A 75 2.90 10.99 8.52
N VAL A 76 2.20 11.31 7.43
CA VAL A 76 2.40 12.57 6.66
C VAL A 76 1.54 13.72 7.16
N ALA A 77 0.37 13.43 7.71
CA ALA A 77 -0.61 14.42 8.18
C ALA A 77 -1.20 14.03 9.56
N PRO A 78 -0.37 13.84 10.60
CA PRO A 78 -0.85 13.54 11.94
C PRO A 78 -1.80 14.63 12.45
N GLY A 79 -2.90 14.21 13.07
CA GLY A 79 -3.97 15.06 13.58
C GLY A 79 -4.99 15.52 12.54
N VAL A 80 -4.86 15.11 11.27
CA VAL A 80 -5.74 15.51 10.17
C VAL A 80 -6.54 14.31 9.67
N SER A 81 -7.84 14.29 9.99
CA SER A 81 -8.78 13.33 9.41
C SER A 81 -8.89 13.52 7.90
N ASN A 82 -9.07 12.41 7.16
CA ASN A 82 -9.07 12.41 5.69
C ASN A 82 -7.80 12.98 5.05
N GLY A 83 -6.67 13.02 5.76
CA GLY A 83 -5.41 13.56 5.25
C GLY A 83 -4.87 12.83 4.00
N ALA A 84 -5.33 11.60 3.74
CA ALA A 84 -4.99 10.85 2.54
C ALA A 84 -5.92 11.13 1.36
N HIS A 85 -7.16 11.59 1.59
CA HIS A 85 -8.22 11.67 0.57
C HIS A 85 -8.55 10.34 -0.14
N HIS A 86 -8.13 9.22 0.43
CA HIS A 86 -8.37 7.90 -0.14
C HIS A 86 -8.36 6.85 0.98
N MET A 87 -9.10 5.75 0.81
CA MET A 87 -9.25 4.78 1.89
C MET A 87 -8.03 3.87 2.00
N HIS A 88 -7.51 3.69 3.22
CA HIS A 88 -6.49 2.70 3.55
C HIS A 88 -7.11 1.45 4.20
N ASP A 89 -6.46 0.32 3.95
CA ASP A 89 -6.75 -1.01 4.47
C ASP A 89 -5.66 -1.39 5.48
N TYR A 90 -6.05 -1.74 6.71
CA TYR A 90 -5.11 -1.93 7.83
C TYR A 90 -5.09 -3.36 8.34
N VAL A 91 -3.89 -3.85 8.68
CA VAL A 91 -3.69 -5.02 9.55
C VAL A 91 -2.66 -4.72 10.64
N GLY A 92 -2.67 -5.53 11.69
CA GLY A 92 -1.84 -5.36 12.87
C GLY A 92 -2.53 -4.48 13.89
N ASN A 93 -2.00 -3.27 14.12
CA ASN A 93 -2.56 -2.32 15.07
C ASN A 93 -4.06 -2.05 14.84
N LYS A 94 -4.87 -2.12 15.90
CA LYS A 94 -6.33 -2.04 15.80
C LYS A 94 -6.89 -0.63 15.90
N THR A 95 -6.06 0.37 16.22
CA THR A 95 -6.54 1.72 16.58
C THR A 95 -5.84 2.81 15.77
N THR A 96 -5.11 2.47 14.71
CA THR A 96 -4.38 3.45 13.89
C THR A 96 -5.32 4.36 13.12
N ASP A 97 -5.26 5.67 13.39
CA ASP A 97 -6.05 6.72 12.77
C ASP A 97 -5.25 8.04 12.76
N ALA A 98 -5.86 9.12 12.27
CA ALA A 98 -5.26 10.45 12.22
C ALA A 98 -4.68 10.91 13.57
N PHE A 99 -5.28 10.51 14.70
CA PHE A 99 -4.94 11.01 16.04
C PHE A 99 -4.03 10.08 16.83
N SER A 100 -3.60 8.99 16.20
CA SER A 100 -2.75 8.00 16.82
C SER A 100 -1.37 8.57 17.18
N THR A 101 -0.94 8.29 18.41
CA THR A 101 0.37 8.66 18.95
C THR A 101 1.20 7.41 19.17
N ASN A 102 2.51 7.57 19.41
CA ASN A 102 3.35 6.43 19.81
C ASN A 102 2.77 5.69 21.02
N ASN A 103 2.19 6.41 21.97
CA ASN A 103 1.60 5.83 23.18
C ASN A 103 0.32 5.06 22.87
N SER A 104 -0.61 5.64 22.09
CA SER A 104 -1.86 4.92 21.74
C SER A 104 -1.59 3.70 20.87
N LEU A 105 -0.65 3.79 19.92
CA LEU A 105 -0.23 2.66 19.09
C LEU A 105 0.39 1.55 19.95
N ALA A 106 1.23 1.90 20.94
CA ALA A 106 1.87 0.93 21.84
C ALA A 106 0.92 0.28 22.86
N GLN A 107 -0.23 0.89 23.13
CA GLN A 107 -1.27 0.35 24.01
C GLN A 107 -2.37 -0.38 23.23
N SER A 108 -2.35 -0.31 21.90
CA SER A 108 -3.34 -0.94 21.03
C SER A 108 -3.31 -2.45 21.09
N GLY A 109 -4.47 -3.09 20.92
CA GLY A 109 -4.51 -4.49 20.53
C GLY A 109 -3.98 -4.69 19.11
N THR A 110 -3.71 -5.95 18.74
CA THR A 110 -3.28 -6.29 17.39
C THR A 110 -4.09 -7.43 16.78
N THR A 111 -4.16 -7.50 15.46
CA THR A 111 -4.62 -8.67 14.70
C THR A 111 -3.50 -9.69 14.45
N CYS A 112 -2.24 -9.35 14.74
CA CYS A 112 -1.09 -10.24 14.56
C CYS A 112 -1.02 -11.33 15.64
N THR A 113 -0.82 -12.58 15.23
CA THR A 113 -0.82 -13.74 16.14
C THR A 113 0.37 -13.80 17.09
N ASN A 114 1.46 -13.10 16.78
CA ASN A 114 2.68 -13.05 17.58
C ASN A 114 2.77 -11.81 18.50
N GLY A 115 1.68 -11.04 18.63
CA GLY A 115 1.63 -9.86 19.48
C GLY A 115 2.30 -8.62 18.88
N ASP A 116 2.69 -8.65 17.60
CA ASP A 116 3.19 -7.46 16.91
C ASP A 116 2.13 -6.36 16.82
N GLN A 117 2.36 -5.22 17.47
CA GLN A 117 1.45 -4.06 17.46
C GLN A 117 1.67 -3.12 16.27
N SER A 118 2.57 -3.45 15.34
CA SER A 118 2.92 -2.58 14.21
C SER A 118 1.71 -2.27 13.32
N THR A 119 1.78 -1.12 12.66
CA THR A 119 0.76 -0.71 11.69
C THR A 119 1.22 -1.13 10.29
N TYR A 120 0.42 -1.89 9.57
CA TYR A 120 0.67 -2.23 8.17
C TYR A 120 -0.52 -1.80 7.35
N TYR A 121 -0.35 -0.84 6.46
CA TYR A 121 -1.46 -0.34 5.67
C TYR A 121 -1.07 0.10 4.25
N TRP A 122 -2.08 0.08 3.38
CA TRP A 122 -1.98 0.35 1.95
C TRP A 122 -3.32 0.90 1.45
N PRO A 123 -3.37 1.68 0.36
CA PRO A 123 -4.64 2.14 -0.19
C PRO A 123 -5.46 0.93 -0.69
N VAL A 124 -6.78 0.98 -0.54
CA VAL A 124 -7.66 -0.12 -0.98
C VAL A 124 -7.61 -0.31 -2.49
N LEU A 125 -7.96 -1.51 -2.94
CA LEU A 125 -8.20 -1.80 -4.35
C LEU A 125 -9.71 -1.84 -4.58
N ARG A 126 -10.23 -1.04 -5.52
CA ARG A 126 -11.66 -1.04 -5.87
C ARG A 126 -11.94 -1.64 -7.21
N LEU A 127 -13.02 -2.41 -7.31
CA LEU A 127 -13.70 -2.64 -8.58
C LEU A 127 -14.38 -1.36 -9.01
N ARG A 128 -14.22 -0.98 -10.28
CA ARG A 128 -14.92 0.14 -10.89
C ARG A 128 -16.22 -0.34 -11.53
N ASP A 129 -17.09 -0.90 -10.69
CA ASP A 129 -18.33 -1.58 -11.07
C ASP A 129 -19.58 -0.70 -11.01
N GLY A 130 -19.42 0.60 -10.71
CA GLY A 130 -20.50 1.58 -10.63
C GLY A 130 -21.40 1.43 -9.40
N ARG A 131 -21.07 0.53 -8.45
CA ARG A 131 -21.81 0.39 -7.20
C ARG A 131 -21.46 1.53 -6.23
N ALA A 132 -22.47 1.99 -5.51
CA ALA A 132 -22.29 2.88 -4.38
C ALA A 132 -22.15 2.04 -3.10
N GLU A 133 -20.95 2.00 -2.53
CA GLU A 133 -20.70 1.38 -1.23
C GLU A 133 -21.00 2.31 -0.05
N LYS A 134 -20.79 1.81 1.18
CA LYS A 134 -21.02 2.53 2.44
C LYS A 134 -20.33 3.89 2.50
N ASP A 135 -19.20 4.06 1.81
CA ASP A 135 -18.39 5.25 1.79
C ASP A 135 -18.62 6.14 0.56
N ALA A 136 -19.61 5.82 -0.29
CA ALA A 136 -19.92 6.59 -1.49
C ALA A 136 -20.31 8.06 -1.23
N LYS A 137 -20.63 8.41 0.02
CA LYS A 137 -20.91 9.79 0.46
C LYS A 137 -20.00 10.26 1.59
N ALA A 138 -18.92 9.53 1.87
CA ALA A 138 -17.99 9.82 2.95
C ALA A 138 -16.63 10.34 2.41
N PRO A 139 -15.87 11.06 3.24
CA PRO A 139 -14.45 11.34 2.99
C PRO A 139 -13.67 10.05 2.75
N GLY A 140 -12.67 10.10 1.86
CA GLY A 140 -11.86 8.96 1.43
C GLY A 140 -12.54 8.04 0.41
N GLY A 141 -13.87 8.08 0.34
CA GLY A 141 -14.68 7.39 -0.64
C GLY A 141 -15.19 8.35 -1.71
N GLY A 142 -16.50 8.40 -1.90
CA GLY A 142 -17.10 9.12 -3.04
C GLY A 142 -16.92 10.64 -3.03
N GLN A 143 -16.71 11.28 -1.86
CA GLN A 143 -16.39 12.72 -1.81
C GLN A 143 -15.03 13.04 -2.45
N ASP A 144 -14.10 12.08 -2.42
CA ASP A 144 -12.77 12.18 -3.02
C ASP A 144 -12.67 11.35 -4.32
N ALA A 145 -13.80 11.16 -5.02
CA ALA A 145 -13.91 10.40 -6.27
C ALA A 145 -13.51 8.91 -6.20
N ASN A 146 -13.30 8.35 -5.01
CA ASN A 146 -13.06 6.93 -4.81
C ASN A 146 -14.39 6.17 -4.75
N VAL A 147 -14.83 5.65 -5.89
CA VAL A 147 -16.11 4.94 -6.06
C VAL A 147 -15.95 3.50 -6.52
N GLY A 148 -16.95 2.67 -6.17
CA GLY A 148 -17.03 1.25 -6.49
C GLY A 148 -16.70 0.35 -5.29
N THR A 149 -16.71 -0.95 -5.53
CA THR A 149 -16.59 -1.98 -4.49
C THR A 149 -15.14 -2.15 -3.99
N ILE A 150 -14.88 -1.93 -2.71
CA ILE A 150 -13.60 -2.27 -2.05
C ILE A 150 -13.42 -3.79 -2.08
N LEU A 151 -12.32 -4.24 -2.67
CA LEU A 151 -11.92 -5.64 -2.67
C LEU A 151 -11.23 -5.98 -1.35
N LYS A 152 -11.74 -6.97 -0.65
CA LYS A 152 -11.01 -7.61 0.44
C LYS A 152 -9.84 -8.42 -0.13
N PRO A 153 -8.62 -8.30 0.42
CA PRO A 153 -7.51 -9.16 0.02
C PRO A 153 -7.86 -10.65 0.16
N LYS A 154 -7.53 -11.46 -0.85
CA LYS A 154 -7.57 -12.93 -0.77
C LYS A 154 -6.46 -13.47 0.10
N GLN A 155 -5.28 -12.85 0.05
CA GLN A 155 -4.13 -13.21 0.88
C GLN A 155 -3.29 -11.97 1.17
N VAL A 156 -2.78 -11.86 2.39
CA VAL A 156 -1.76 -10.89 2.81
C VAL A 156 -0.59 -11.69 3.38
N THR A 157 0.61 -11.42 2.89
CA THR A 157 1.86 -11.93 3.45
C THR A 157 2.71 -10.74 3.88
N ILE A 158 3.14 -10.73 5.14
CA ILE A 158 4.06 -9.74 5.70
C ILE A 158 5.34 -10.48 6.08
N GLU A 159 6.45 -10.09 5.48
CA GLU A 159 7.74 -10.75 5.68
C GLU A 159 8.86 -9.73 5.83
N PHE A 160 9.70 -9.92 6.83
CA PHE A 160 10.94 -9.19 7.04
C PHE A 160 12.10 -10.04 6.52
N LYS A 161 12.85 -9.55 5.54
CA LYS A 161 13.94 -10.27 4.87
C LYS A 161 15.30 -9.71 5.28
N GLY A 162 16.32 -10.57 5.31
CA GLY A 162 17.68 -10.11 5.54
C GLY A 162 18.32 -9.39 4.34
N SER A 163 19.57 -8.98 4.54
CA SER A 163 20.41 -8.30 3.57
C SER A 163 21.28 -9.31 2.82
N PRO A 164 21.43 -9.18 1.48
CA PRO A 164 22.27 -10.06 0.68
C PRO A 164 23.77 -9.80 0.87
N VAL A 165 24.17 -8.75 1.58
CA VAL A 165 25.59 -8.35 1.74
C VAL A 165 26.05 -8.22 3.20
N SER A 166 25.12 -8.24 4.16
CA SER A 166 25.46 -8.03 5.57
C SER A 166 24.44 -8.66 6.52
N LYS A 167 24.77 -8.67 7.81
CA LYS A 167 23.76 -8.79 8.86
C LYS A 167 22.89 -7.53 8.92
N VAL A 168 21.67 -7.69 9.40
CA VAL A 168 20.73 -6.58 9.63
C VAL A 168 20.71 -6.19 11.11
N ALA A 169 20.54 -4.89 11.37
CA ALA A 169 20.30 -4.34 12.70
C ALA A 169 18.79 -4.31 13.01
N ALA A 170 18.44 -4.28 14.29
CA ALA A 170 17.05 -4.08 14.70
C ALA A 170 16.52 -2.72 14.24
N MET A 171 15.30 -2.72 13.69
CA MET A 171 14.57 -1.47 13.52
C MET A 171 14.21 -0.94 14.90
N PRO A 172 14.41 0.36 15.19
CA PRO A 172 13.91 0.94 16.42
C PRO A 172 12.38 0.92 16.44
N ARG A 173 11.80 0.80 17.63
CA ARG A 173 10.36 1.00 17.80
C ARG A 173 9.98 2.42 17.35
N PHE A 174 8.83 2.51 16.70
CA PHE A 174 8.25 3.69 16.05
C PHE A 174 8.99 4.17 14.80
N LEU A 175 9.86 3.36 14.19
CA LEU A 175 10.36 3.62 12.85
C LEU A 175 9.19 3.71 11.87
N ARG A 176 9.09 4.82 11.13
CA ARG A 176 8.04 5.10 10.14
C ARG A 176 8.60 4.97 8.75
N ILE A 177 7.99 4.17 7.88
CA ILE A 177 8.48 4.01 6.50
C ILE A 177 7.30 4.12 5.55
N ILE A 178 7.47 4.95 4.52
CA ILE A 178 6.57 5.06 3.37
C ILE A 178 7.31 4.54 2.13
N THR A 179 6.73 3.56 1.46
CA THR A 179 7.19 3.08 0.16
C THR A 179 6.19 3.47 -0.92
N GLY A 180 6.67 3.96 -2.06
CA GLY A 180 5.82 4.55 -3.09
C GLY A 180 5.44 6.01 -2.81
N ASP A 181 4.58 6.55 -3.67
CA ASP A 181 4.14 7.94 -3.61
C ASP A 181 2.71 8.07 -4.10
N ALA A 182 1.80 8.40 -3.18
CA ALA A 182 0.38 8.64 -3.48
C ALA A 182 0.16 9.78 -4.48
N LYS A 183 1.16 10.67 -4.67
CA LYS A 183 1.11 11.83 -5.57
C LYS A 183 2.07 11.70 -6.77
N ALA A 184 2.48 10.48 -7.13
CA ALA A 184 3.48 10.22 -8.18
C ALA A 184 3.15 10.83 -9.55
N LEU A 185 1.88 11.00 -9.91
CA LEU A 185 1.51 11.63 -11.19
C LEU A 185 1.90 13.11 -11.22
N THR A 186 1.83 13.78 -10.08
CA THR A 186 2.18 15.20 -9.92
C THR A 186 3.65 15.39 -9.55
N ASN A 187 4.18 14.57 -8.64
CA ASN A 187 5.55 14.69 -8.13
C ASN A 187 6.60 14.08 -9.08
N GLY A 188 6.16 13.28 -10.04
CA GLY A 188 7.05 12.43 -10.85
C GLY A 188 7.47 11.16 -10.12
N ASN A 189 8.31 10.36 -10.80
CA ASN A 189 8.54 8.96 -10.42
C ASN A 189 9.67 8.75 -9.39
N ALA A 190 10.27 9.82 -8.86
CA ALA A 190 11.44 9.71 -7.97
C ALA A 190 11.15 8.88 -6.70
N ASN A 191 9.94 9.03 -6.15
CA ASN A 191 9.48 8.27 -4.97
C ASN A 191 8.49 7.15 -5.33
N ALA A 192 8.12 7.02 -6.61
CA ALA A 192 7.20 5.97 -7.04
C ALA A 192 7.85 4.59 -6.89
N ASN A 193 7.11 3.65 -6.31
CA ASN A 193 7.58 2.29 -6.10
C ASN A 193 6.44 1.26 -6.20
N ALA A 194 5.42 1.57 -7.01
CA ALA A 194 4.35 0.65 -7.31
C ALA A 194 4.91 -0.64 -7.94
N SER A 195 4.36 -1.79 -7.55
CA SER A 195 4.77 -3.10 -8.06
C SER A 195 3.55 -3.99 -8.18
N TRP A 196 3.09 -4.13 -9.42
CA TRP A 196 1.93 -4.95 -9.75
C TRP A 196 2.31 -6.18 -10.56
N SER A 197 1.67 -7.30 -10.29
CA SER A 197 1.87 -8.55 -11.00
C SER A 197 0.62 -9.45 -10.92
N CYS A 198 0.78 -10.69 -11.35
CA CYS A 198 -0.19 -11.75 -11.16
C CYS A 198 0.45 -12.94 -10.47
N THR A 199 -0.33 -13.72 -9.72
CA THR A 199 0.17 -14.96 -9.12
C THR A 199 0.71 -15.89 -10.21
N GLY A 200 1.92 -16.42 -10.00
CA GLY A 200 2.64 -17.22 -11.00
C GLY A 200 3.46 -16.41 -12.02
N PHE A 201 3.36 -15.07 -12.00
CA PHE A 201 4.06 -14.16 -12.92
C PHE A 201 4.92 -13.11 -12.18
N GLU A 202 5.15 -13.27 -10.88
CA GLU A 202 5.83 -12.28 -10.02
C GLU A 202 7.29 -12.01 -10.37
N ASN A 203 7.89 -12.75 -11.31
CA ASN A 203 9.15 -12.37 -11.95
C ASN A 203 9.00 -11.20 -12.96
N ARG A 204 7.78 -10.71 -13.15
CA ARG A 204 7.38 -9.55 -13.94
C ARG A 204 6.66 -8.58 -13.01
N GLN A 205 7.18 -7.36 -12.89
CA GLN A 205 6.59 -6.31 -12.05
C GLN A 205 6.32 -5.07 -12.90
N LEU A 206 5.09 -4.59 -12.85
CA LEU A 206 4.64 -3.37 -13.50
C LEU A 206 4.72 -2.21 -12.51
N LYS A 207 5.26 -1.08 -12.97
CA LYS A 207 5.44 0.13 -12.14
C LYS A 207 4.40 1.21 -12.40
N ASP A 208 3.76 1.16 -13.56
CA ASP A 208 2.89 2.22 -14.07
C ASP A 208 1.67 1.66 -14.83
N LYS A 209 1.41 0.35 -14.71
CA LYS A 209 0.27 -0.35 -15.31
C LYS A 209 -0.36 -1.33 -14.32
N TYR A 210 -1.67 -1.47 -14.39
CA TYR A 210 -2.39 -2.57 -13.79
C TYR A 210 -2.24 -3.85 -14.64
N PRO A 211 -2.07 -5.02 -14.02
CA PRO A 211 -1.96 -6.27 -14.74
C PRO A 211 -3.35 -6.80 -15.12
N VAL A 212 -3.48 -7.28 -16.35
CA VAL A 212 -4.55 -8.21 -16.73
C VAL A 212 -4.00 -9.62 -16.53
N CYS A 213 -4.56 -10.33 -15.55
CA CYS A 213 -4.12 -11.66 -15.17
C CYS A 213 -4.76 -12.77 -16.01
N PRO A 214 -4.02 -13.84 -16.37
CA PRO A 214 -4.60 -15.01 -17.01
C PRO A 214 -5.63 -15.69 -16.12
N LYS A 215 -6.51 -16.50 -16.74
CA LYS A 215 -7.46 -17.34 -16.00
C LYS A 215 -6.71 -18.22 -14.99
N GLY A 216 -7.17 -18.22 -13.74
CA GLY A 216 -6.53 -18.98 -12.65
C GLY A 216 -5.41 -18.22 -11.92
N SER A 217 -5.07 -17.01 -12.35
CA SER A 217 -4.16 -16.11 -11.63
C SER A 217 -4.92 -14.93 -11.01
N ASP A 218 -4.46 -14.51 -9.84
CA ASP A 218 -4.99 -13.35 -9.11
C ASP A 218 -4.04 -12.15 -9.25
N VAL A 219 -4.57 -10.93 -9.06
CA VAL A 219 -3.78 -9.68 -9.05
C VAL A 219 -2.90 -9.66 -7.79
N VAL A 220 -1.65 -9.25 -7.94
CA VAL A 220 -0.67 -9.14 -6.86
C VAL A 220 -0.14 -7.71 -6.78
N ARG A 221 -0.16 -7.14 -5.57
CA ARG A 221 0.59 -5.93 -5.19
C ARG A 221 1.75 -6.34 -4.29
N THR A 222 2.93 -5.79 -4.54
CA THR A 222 4.11 -6.03 -3.69
C THR A 222 4.69 -4.71 -3.22
N PHE A 223 4.73 -4.49 -1.92
CA PHE A 223 5.38 -3.33 -1.32
C PHE A 223 6.72 -3.77 -0.75
N ASN A 224 7.78 -3.49 -1.49
CA ASN A 224 9.13 -3.57 -0.92
C ASN A 224 9.42 -2.25 -0.23
N PHE A 225 9.68 -2.31 1.07
CA PHE A 225 10.10 -1.14 1.84
C PHE A 225 11.62 -0.98 1.75
N GLN A 226 12.08 0.21 2.12
CA GLN A 226 13.46 0.57 2.28
C GLN A 226 14.13 -0.35 3.32
N SER A 227 15.36 -0.77 3.07
CA SER A 227 16.10 -1.74 3.90
C SER A 227 17.39 -1.17 4.49
N CYS A 228 17.63 0.12 4.29
CA CYS A 228 18.76 0.86 4.84
C CYS A 228 18.22 1.96 5.74
N TRP A 229 18.77 2.07 6.95
CA TRP A 229 18.38 3.07 7.95
C TRP A 229 19.59 3.90 8.38
N ASP A 230 19.43 5.20 8.59
CA ASP A 230 20.50 6.14 8.98
C ASP A 230 21.11 5.84 10.37
N GLY A 231 20.50 4.91 11.10
CA GLY A 231 20.98 4.45 12.39
C GLY A 231 20.64 5.34 13.57
N LYS A 232 19.90 6.43 13.36
CA LYS A 232 19.57 7.42 14.38
C LYS A 232 18.07 7.73 14.45
N ASN A 233 17.42 8.02 13.33
CA ASN A 233 16.12 8.66 13.33
C ASN A 233 14.97 7.67 13.08
N ILE A 234 13.94 7.70 13.92
CA ILE A 234 12.71 6.90 13.70
C ILE A 234 11.78 7.51 12.65
N ASP A 235 12.02 8.78 12.30
CA ASP A 235 11.34 9.52 11.27
C ASP A 235 12.20 10.73 10.85
N SER A 236 11.93 11.34 9.70
CA SER A 236 12.57 12.57 9.25
C SER A 236 11.53 13.63 8.93
N ALA A 237 11.93 14.91 8.83
CA ALA A 237 11.01 16.02 8.56
C ALA A 237 10.19 15.86 7.26
N ASN A 238 10.69 15.07 6.31
CA ASN A 238 10.00 14.73 5.07
C ASN A 238 9.56 13.25 5.00
N HIS A 239 9.64 12.53 6.11
CA HIS A 239 9.30 11.11 6.27
C HIS A 239 10.03 10.12 5.36
N ARG A 240 11.13 10.54 4.73
CA ARG A 240 11.81 9.76 3.68
C ARG A 240 13.32 9.66 3.83
N THR A 241 14.01 10.69 4.32
CA THR A 241 15.49 10.74 4.30
C THR A 241 16.18 9.88 5.35
N HIS A 242 15.48 9.42 6.39
CA HIS A 242 16.07 8.55 7.41
C HIS A 242 16.17 7.07 6.99
N VAL A 243 15.53 6.69 5.87
CA VAL A 243 15.57 5.34 5.29
C VAL A 243 15.83 5.38 3.78
N ALA A 244 16.43 4.33 3.23
CA ALA A 244 16.75 4.26 1.81
C ALA A 244 16.62 2.83 1.27
N PHE A 245 16.35 2.71 -0.03
CA PHE A 245 16.53 1.44 -0.73
C PHE A 245 18.02 1.13 -0.82
N ALA A 246 18.34 -0.16 -0.68
CA ALA A 246 19.65 -0.65 -1.05
C ALA A 246 19.89 -0.50 -2.56
N ASP A 247 21.16 -0.43 -2.98
CA ASP A 247 21.50 -0.43 -4.41
C ASP A 247 21.19 -1.79 -5.09
N ASN A 248 21.45 -1.88 -6.40
CA ASN A 248 21.22 -3.12 -7.16
C ASN A 248 22.03 -4.33 -6.68
N ASN A 249 23.09 -4.09 -5.90
CA ASN A 249 23.94 -5.11 -5.30
C ASN A 249 23.53 -5.43 -3.85
N GLY A 250 22.56 -4.71 -3.30
CA GLY A 250 22.07 -4.84 -1.93
C GLY A 250 22.84 -4.03 -0.89
N ASN A 251 23.72 -3.10 -1.29
CA ASN A 251 24.46 -2.27 -0.35
C ASN A 251 23.65 -1.06 0.12
N CYS A 252 23.85 -0.69 1.38
CA CYS A 252 23.44 0.60 1.92
C CYS A 252 24.50 1.68 1.62
N LYS A 253 24.05 2.91 1.37
CA LYS A 253 24.96 4.07 1.23
C LYS A 253 25.70 4.33 2.54
N ASN A 254 26.84 5.03 2.47
CA ASN A 254 27.58 5.46 3.65
C ASN A 254 26.68 6.22 4.63
N GLY A 255 26.84 5.93 5.92
CA GLY A 255 25.98 6.47 6.99
C GLY A 255 24.68 5.69 7.22
N PHE A 256 24.34 4.74 6.34
CA PHE A 256 23.21 3.85 6.55
C PHE A 256 23.67 2.44 6.91
N LYS A 257 22.88 1.76 7.74
CA LYS A 257 23.05 0.35 8.06
C LYS A 257 21.84 -0.45 7.59
N ALA A 258 22.08 -1.72 7.24
CA ALA A 258 21.00 -2.61 6.83
C ALA A 258 20.07 -2.90 8.01
N ILE A 259 18.77 -2.85 7.76
CA ILE A 259 17.69 -3.32 8.62
C ILE A 259 16.89 -4.40 7.86
N PRO A 260 16.09 -5.25 8.53
CA PRO A 260 15.25 -6.20 7.81
C PRO A 260 14.40 -5.48 6.75
N GLN A 261 14.35 -5.99 5.52
CA GLN A 261 13.47 -5.42 4.51
C GLN A 261 12.05 -5.91 4.75
N LEU A 262 11.14 -5.02 5.12
CA LEU A 262 9.71 -5.32 5.10
C LEU A 262 9.24 -5.49 3.66
N VAL A 263 8.58 -6.61 3.40
CA VAL A 263 7.90 -6.91 2.15
C VAL A 263 6.45 -7.29 2.46
N GLN A 264 5.51 -6.51 1.94
CA GLN A 264 4.10 -6.86 1.96
C GLN A 264 3.70 -7.39 0.58
N ARG A 265 3.08 -8.56 0.53
CA ARG A 265 2.52 -9.13 -0.70
C ARG A 265 1.03 -9.33 -0.53
N ILE A 266 0.24 -8.72 -1.40
CA ILE A 266 -1.21 -8.65 -1.27
C ILE A 266 -1.86 -9.16 -2.54
N VAL A 267 -2.71 -10.16 -2.39
CA VAL A 267 -3.34 -10.87 -3.50
C VAL A 267 -4.83 -10.56 -3.51
N TYR A 268 -5.37 -10.22 -4.68
CA TYR A 268 -6.78 -9.92 -4.90
C TYR A 268 -7.35 -10.77 -6.02
N SER A 269 -8.49 -11.41 -5.75
CA SER A 269 -9.30 -11.99 -6.81
C SER A 269 -10.11 -10.89 -7.48
N VAL A 270 -9.72 -10.57 -8.72
CA VAL A 270 -10.42 -9.62 -9.58
C VAL A 270 -11.21 -10.42 -10.62
N PRO A 271 -12.53 -10.21 -10.76
CA PRO A 271 -13.30 -10.90 -11.78
C PRO A 271 -12.76 -10.60 -13.19
N PRO A 272 -12.74 -11.59 -14.10
CA PRO A 272 -12.28 -11.37 -15.48
C PRO A 272 -13.06 -10.24 -16.17
N GLY A 273 -12.34 -9.37 -16.87
CA GLY A 273 -12.92 -8.24 -17.59
C GLY A 273 -13.32 -7.05 -16.72
N SER A 274 -13.22 -7.14 -15.39
CA SER A 274 -13.44 -5.99 -14.51
C SER A 274 -12.33 -4.95 -14.64
N ARG A 275 -12.73 -3.68 -14.62
CA ARG A 275 -11.80 -2.59 -14.31
C ARG A 275 -11.66 -2.48 -12.81
N PHE A 276 -10.44 -2.26 -12.35
CA PHE A 276 -10.14 -1.99 -10.95
C PHE A 276 -9.13 -0.87 -10.87
N ALA A 277 -9.05 -0.21 -9.73
CA ALA A 277 -8.00 0.76 -9.49
C ALA A 277 -7.68 0.84 -8.02
N VAL A 278 -6.46 1.27 -7.71
CA VAL A 278 -6.11 1.72 -6.38
C VAL A 278 -6.87 3.00 -6.05
N ASP A 279 -7.25 3.16 -4.80
CA ASP A 279 -7.74 4.41 -4.27
C ASP A 279 -6.61 5.45 -4.24
N SER A 280 -6.93 6.69 -4.58
CA SER A 280 -5.95 7.78 -4.66
C SER A 280 -6.63 9.14 -4.52
N PHE A 281 -5.84 10.19 -4.35
CA PHE A 281 -6.27 11.57 -4.59
C PHE A 281 -6.93 11.72 -5.98
N PRO A 282 -7.97 12.57 -6.13
CA PRO A 282 -8.64 12.81 -7.41
C PRO A 282 -7.70 13.22 -8.55
N GLU A 283 -6.72 14.09 -8.26
CA GLU A 283 -5.78 14.64 -9.25
C GLU A 283 -4.83 13.56 -9.80
N GLN A 284 -4.76 12.42 -9.14
CA GLN A 284 -3.88 11.31 -9.49
C GLN A 284 -4.56 10.29 -10.40
N LEU A 285 -5.84 10.50 -10.71
CA LEU A 285 -6.62 9.75 -11.70
C LEU A 285 -6.59 8.23 -11.49
N HIS A 286 -6.41 7.79 -10.23
CA HIS A 286 -6.28 6.40 -9.84
C HIS A 286 -5.22 5.63 -10.66
N LYS A 287 -4.14 6.32 -11.05
CA LYS A 287 -3.07 5.72 -11.83
C LYS A 287 -2.31 4.69 -10.99
N PRO A 288 -1.96 3.52 -11.54
CA PRO A 288 -1.28 2.45 -10.79
C PRO A 288 0.08 2.86 -10.20
N VAL A 289 0.72 3.89 -10.75
CA VAL A 289 2.01 4.43 -10.26
C VAL A 289 1.89 5.07 -8.87
N THR A 290 0.68 5.44 -8.45
CA THR A 290 0.39 6.11 -7.16
C THR A 290 0.31 5.12 -6.00
N ASP A 291 0.46 3.83 -6.30
CA ASP A 291 0.41 2.79 -5.28
C ASP A 291 1.55 2.97 -4.26
N HIS A 292 1.22 2.72 -2.99
CA HIS A 292 2.11 2.95 -1.86
C HIS A 292 1.75 2.04 -0.68
N GLY A 293 2.67 1.94 0.26
CA GLY A 293 2.45 1.25 1.52
C GLY A 293 3.13 2.01 2.64
N ASP A 294 2.54 1.91 3.82
CA ASP A 294 2.95 2.63 5.00
C ASP A 294 3.13 1.65 6.16
N PHE A 295 4.13 1.94 6.97
CA PHE A 295 4.52 1.08 8.08
C PHE A 295 4.99 1.91 9.27
N ILE A 296 4.48 1.57 10.45
CA ILE A 296 5.03 2.04 11.72
C ILE A 296 5.41 0.80 12.53
N ASN A 297 6.70 0.64 12.80
CA ASN A 297 7.19 -0.46 13.64
C ASN A 297 6.73 -0.26 15.08
N VAL A 298 5.87 -1.12 15.62
CA VAL A 298 5.48 -1.09 17.04
C VAL A 298 5.77 -2.43 17.71
N MET A 299 6.56 -3.31 17.05
CA MET A 299 7.10 -4.50 17.70
C MET A 299 7.78 -4.12 19.02
N SER A 300 7.60 -4.98 20.03
CA SER A 300 8.40 -4.86 21.25
C SER A 300 9.88 -5.06 20.91
N ASN A 301 10.77 -4.48 21.73
CA ASN A 301 12.21 -4.66 21.55
C ASN A 301 12.60 -6.15 21.54
N GLY A 302 11.93 -6.97 22.36
CA GLY A 302 12.14 -8.42 22.40
C GLY A 302 11.73 -9.12 21.11
N LEU A 303 10.57 -8.77 20.54
CA LEU A 303 10.07 -9.34 19.29
C LEU A 303 11.00 -8.97 18.12
N MET A 304 11.35 -7.69 17.97
CA MET A 304 12.26 -7.24 16.91
C MET A 304 13.66 -7.86 17.05
N ALA A 305 14.19 -7.98 18.28
CA ALA A 305 15.47 -8.66 18.50
C ALA A 305 15.39 -10.15 18.14
N GLY A 306 14.27 -10.81 18.41
CA GLY A 306 14.00 -12.19 17.99
C GLY A 306 13.95 -12.34 16.47
N ALA A 307 13.24 -11.44 15.78
CA ALA A 307 13.18 -11.41 14.32
C ALA A 307 14.57 -11.22 13.70
N VAL A 308 15.36 -10.25 14.18
CA VAL A 308 16.72 -10.01 13.70
C VAL A 308 17.63 -11.20 13.93
N ARG A 309 17.57 -11.86 15.10
CA ARG A 309 18.35 -13.08 15.35
C ARG A 309 17.98 -14.16 14.33
N CYS A 310 16.69 -14.45 14.15
CA CYS A 310 16.25 -15.43 13.15
C CYS A 310 16.79 -15.13 11.73
N ILE A 311 16.65 -13.87 11.30
CA ILE A 311 17.08 -13.42 9.98
C ILE A 311 18.60 -13.55 9.83
N ASN A 312 19.36 -13.09 10.82
CA ASN A 312 20.81 -13.14 10.82
C ASN A 312 21.36 -14.57 10.92
N ASP A 313 20.63 -15.49 11.56
CA ASP A 313 20.96 -16.92 11.62
C ASP A 313 20.64 -17.67 10.32
N GLY A 314 20.04 -17.01 9.32
CA GLY A 314 19.68 -17.66 8.05
C GLY A 314 18.41 -18.53 8.13
N ARG A 315 17.60 -18.37 9.18
CA ARG A 315 16.39 -19.17 9.40
C ARG A 315 15.15 -18.48 8.86
N ALA A 316 14.10 -19.27 8.58
CA ALA A 316 12.76 -18.77 8.28
C ALA A 316 11.86 -18.96 9.51
N CYS A 317 11.46 -17.87 10.15
CA CYS A 317 10.62 -17.89 11.36
C CYS A 317 9.28 -17.16 11.14
N ARG A 318 8.39 -17.27 12.13
CA ARG A 318 7.08 -16.61 12.18
C ARG A 318 6.73 -16.23 13.62
#